data_AF-A0A9D6ZPI3-F1
#
_entry.id   AF-A0A9D6ZPI3-F1
#
_cell.length_a   1.000
_cell.length_b   1.000
_cell.length_c   1.000
_cell.angle_alpha   90.00
_cell.angle_beta   90.00
_cell.angle_gamma   90.00
#
_symmetry.space_group_name_H-M   'P 1'
#
loop_
_entity.id
_entity.type
_entity.pdbx_description
1 polymer ?
#
loop_
_entity_poly.entity_id
_entity_poly.type
_entity_poly.pdbx_seq_one_letter_code
_entity_poly.pdbx_strand_id
1 'polypeptide(L)'
;MSVAAQPSAIKVTPSESYSITMRVEIQNKPGMLGKVTTAIGIAGGDIGAVDLSGHGKGTVTRDITVRARGIDHAQEIITAVRQVQGIRIVNVSDRTFLK
;
A
#
# COMPACT_ATOMS: atom_id res chain seq x y z
N MET A 1 -18.96 -13.80 40.17
CA MET A 1 -17.60 -13.26 40.36
C MET A 1 -16.75 -13.62 39.15
N SER A 2 -16.22 -12.58 38.49
CA SER A 2 -15.14 -12.54 37.48
C SER A 2 -15.25 -13.42 36.22
N VAL A 3 -15.69 -12.81 35.13
CA VAL A 3 -15.32 -13.22 33.76
C VAL A 3 -13.88 -12.73 33.55
N ALA A 4 -12.93 -13.65 33.49
CA ALA A 4 -11.57 -13.34 33.08
C ALA A 4 -11.58 -12.89 31.62
N ALA A 5 -11.45 -11.58 31.40
CA ALA A 5 -11.18 -11.03 30.08
C ALA A 5 -9.79 -11.49 29.65
N GLN A 6 -9.74 -12.34 28.62
CA GLN A 6 -8.51 -12.71 27.94
C GLN A 6 -7.89 -11.43 27.34
N PRO A 7 -6.56 -11.23 27.38
CA PRO A 7 -5.93 -10.05 26.80
C PRO A 7 -6.14 -10.07 25.29
N SER A 8 -6.99 -9.18 24.79
CA SER A 8 -7.16 -8.94 23.35
C SER A 8 -5.80 -8.59 22.75
N ALA A 9 -5.31 -9.41 21.83
CA ALA A 9 -4.18 -9.07 21.00
C ALA A 9 -4.43 -7.67 20.40
N ILE A 10 -3.55 -6.71 20.68
CA ILE A 10 -3.68 -5.35 20.17
C ILE A 10 -3.73 -5.45 18.64
N LYS A 11 -4.91 -5.27 18.05
CA LYS A 11 -5.05 -5.05 16.61
C LYS A 11 -4.44 -3.67 16.36
N VAL A 12 -3.15 -3.64 16.05
CA VAL A 12 -2.47 -2.40 15.65
C VAL A 12 -3.19 -1.90 14.40
N THR A 13 -3.80 -0.73 14.45
CA THR A 13 -4.47 -0.14 13.28
C THR A 13 -3.43 0.48 12.35
N PRO A 14 -3.60 0.45 11.01
CA PRO A 14 -2.74 1.20 10.12
C PRO A 14 -2.58 2.67 10.55
N SER A 15 -1.35 3.18 10.56
CA SER A 15 -1.05 4.54 11.06
C SER A 15 -0.04 5.28 10.18
N GLU A 16 0.01 6.61 10.32
CA GLU A 16 0.98 7.45 9.61
C GLU A 16 2.44 7.11 9.96
N SER A 17 2.70 6.56 11.14
CA SER A 17 4.04 6.15 11.58
C SER A 17 4.66 5.04 10.72
N TYR A 18 3.82 4.28 9.99
CA TYR A 18 4.24 3.23 9.07
C TYR A 18 3.70 3.48 7.66
N SER A 19 3.70 4.75 7.25
CA SER A 19 3.26 5.16 5.92
C SER A 19 4.38 4.97 4.88
N ILE A 20 4.05 4.25 3.81
CA ILE A 20 4.91 4.09 2.63
C ILE A 20 4.26 4.75 1.42
N THR A 21 5.06 5.25 0.49
CA THR A 21 4.64 5.69 -0.83
C THR A 21 5.29 4.79 -1.88
N MET A 22 4.46 4.11 -2.66
CA MET A 22 4.90 3.28 -3.78
C MET A 22 4.73 4.07 -5.08
N ARG A 23 5.81 4.28 -5.82
CA ARG A 23 5.74 4.73 -7.21
C ARG A 23 5.51 3.52 -8.10
N VAL A 24 4.34 3.43 -8.70
CA VAL A 24 3.90 2.27 -9.49
C VAL A 24 3.63 2.71 -10.92
N GLU A 25 4.32 2.07 -11.87
CA GLU A 25 3.95 2.11 -13.27
C GLU A 25 2.87 1.06 -13.55
N ILE A 26 1.77 1.49 -14.14
CA ILE A 26 0.57 0.69 -14.35
C ILE A 26 0.24 0.70 -15.85
N GLN A 27 -0.03 -0.46 -16.46
CA GLN A 27 -0.54 -0.49 -17.84
C GLN A 27 -1.76 0.42 -17.98
N ASN A 28 -1.77 1.25 -19.03
CA ASN A 28 -2.84 2.21 -19.25
C ASN A 28 -4.07 1.54 -19.88
N LYS A 29 -4.78 0.74 -19.09
CA LYS A 29 -6.02 0.06 -19.46
C LYS A 29 -7.08 0.26 -18.37
N PRO A 30 -8.38 0.35 -18.72
CA PRO A 30 -9.44 0.44 -17.74
C PRO A 30 -9.36 -0.65 -16.66
N GLY A 31 -9.63 -0.28 -15.41
CA GLY A 31 -9.61 -1.19 -14.26
C GLY A 31 -8.23 -1.50 -13.68
N MET A 32 -7.12 -1.12 -14.33
CA MET A 32 -5.77 -1.46 -13.84
C MET A 32 -5.43 -0.79 -12.50
N LEU A 33 -5.81 0.47 -12.30
CA LEU A 33 -5.67 1.13 -10.99
C LEU A 33 -6.50 0.41 -9.91
N GLY A 34 -7.72 -0.01 -10.25
CA GLY A 34 -8.60 -0.76 -9.35
C GLY A 34 -7.95 -2.06 -8.87
N LYS A 35 -7.28 -2.82 -9.76
CA LYS A 35 -6.56 -4.04 -9.36
C LYS A 35 -5.47 -3.75 -8.32
N VAL A 36 -4.74 -2.65 -8.48
CA VAL A 36 -3.69 -2.24 -7.52
C VAL A 36 -4.31 -1.87 -6.16
N THR A 37 -5.34 -1.02 -6.15
CA THR A 37 -5.97 -0.58 -4.90
C THR A 37 -6.71 -1.72 -4.20
N THR A 38 -7.29 -2.66 -4.95
CA THR A 38 -7.86 -3.91 -4.40
C THR A 38 -6.79 -4.78 -3.75
N ALA A 39 -5.62 -4.96 -4.38
CA ALA A 39 -4.54 -5.75 -3.78
C ALA A 39 -4.06 -5.14 -2.44
N ILE A 40 -3.96 -3.80 -2.38
CA ILE A 40 -3.64 -3.08 -1.14
C ILE A 40 -4.72 -3.32 -0.07
N GLY A 41 -6.00 -3.17 -0.44
CA GLY A 41 -7.11 -3.36 0.48
C GLY A 41 -7.22 -4.79 1.03
N ILE A 42 -6.99 -5.81 0.19
CA ILE A 42 -6.96 -7.23 0.60
C ILE A 42 -5.81 -7.50 1.58
N ALA A 43 -4.64 -6.90 1.35
CA ALA A 43 -3.53 -6.98 2.31
C ALA A 43 -3.84 -6.25 3.63
N GLY A 44 -4.90 -5.43 3.67
CA GLY A 44 -5.31 -4.66 4.85
C GLY A 44 -4.58 -3.33 5.00
N GLY A 45 -3.97 -2.83 3.93
CA GLY A 45 -3.39 -1.49 3.87
C GLY A 45 -4.45 -0.40 3.77
N ASP A 46 -4.20 0.73 4.42
CA ASP A 46 -5.10 1.90 4.39
C ASP A 46 -4.55 2.96 3.44
N ILE A 47 -5.23 3.17 2.31
CA ILE A 47 -4.78 4.07 1.23
C ILE A 47 -5.00 5.52 1.67
N GLY A 48 -3.92 6.29 1.75
CA GLY A 48 -3.97 7.71 2.09
C GLY A 48 -4.08 8.62 0.87
N ALA A 49 -3.24 8.41 -0.15
CA ALA A 49 -3.20 9.25 -1.35
C ALA A 49 -2.89 8.43 -2.61
N VAL A 50 -3.39 8.92 -3.75
CA VAL A 50 -3.16 8.34 -5.08
C VAL A 50 -2.96 9.47 -6.07
N ASP A 51 -1.70 9.73 -6.44
CA ASP A 51 -1.32 10.87 -7.26
C ASP A 51 -0.87 10.43 -8.65
N LEU A 52 -1.20 11.19 -9.68
CA LEU A 52 -0.66 11.01 -11.03
C LEU A 52 0.74 11.60 -11.08
N SER A 53 1.78 10.77 -11.17
CA SER A 53 3.17 11.25 -11.19
C SER A 53 3.80 11.21 -12.59
N GLY A 54 3.15 10.58 -13.58
CA GLY A 54 3.62 10.64 -14.96
C GLY A 54 2.90 9.72 -15.93
N HIS A 55 3.36 9.73 -17.18
CA HIS A 55 2.91 8.86 -18.25
C HIS A 55 4.12 8.25 -18.94
N GLY A 56 4.00 6.97 -19.31
CA GLY A 56 4.97 6.26 -20.13
C GLY A 56 4.33 5.76 -21.43
N LYS A 57 5.12 5.05 -22.26
CA LYS A 57 4.60 4.45 -23.49
C LYS A 57 3.68 3.27 -23.15
N GLY A 58 2.37 3.53 -23.10
CA GLY A 58 1.36 2.52 -22.75
C GLY A 58 1.18 2.30 -21.24
N THR A 59 1.75 3.17 -20.41
CA THR A 59 1.66 3.10 -18.94
C THR A 59 1.32 4.46 -18.33
N VAL A 60 0.79 4.43 -17.12
CA VAL A 60 0.57 5.59 -16.25
C VAL A 60 1.35 5.34 -14.97
N THR A 61 2.11 6.33 -14.51
CA THR A 61 2.85 6.25 -13.25
C THR A 61 2.05 6.95 -12.17
N ARG A 62 1.84 6.26 -11.04
CA ARG A 62 1.18 6.83 -9.88
C ARG A 62 1.99 6.63 -8.61
N ASP A 63 1.97 7.63 -7.76
CA ASP A 63 2.51 7.53 -6.41
C ASP A 63 1.33 7.20 -5.48
N ILE A 64 1.41 6.07 -4.78
CA ILE A 64 0.34 5.55 -3.93
C ILE A 64 0.84 5.48 -2.50
N THR A 65 0.27 6.30 -1.63
CA THR A 65 0.60 6.34 -0.21
C THR A 65 -0.32 5.41 0.57
N VAL A 66 0.26 4.53 1.37
CA VAL A 66 -0.44 3.50 2.14
C VAL A 66 0.08 3.46 3.57
N ARG A 67 -0.82 3.57 4.53
CA ARG A 67 -0.55 3.34 5.95
C ARG A 67 -0.56 1.85 6.23
N ALA A 68 0.46 1.36 6.95
CA ALA A 68 0.59 -0.01 7.42
C ALA A 68 0.51 -0.08 8.95
N ARG A 69 0.55 -1.31 9.49
CA ARG A 69 0.47 -1.61 10.93
C ARG A 69 1.86 -1.74 11.57
N GLY A 70 2.89 -1.69 10.75
CA GLY A 70 4.26 -2.05 11.07
C GLY A 70 5.04 -2.32 9.78
N ILE A 71 6.35 -2.56 9.91
CA ILE A 71 7.26 -2.78 8.78
C ILE A 71 6.89 -4.08 8.03
N ASP A 72 6.61 -5.17 8.75
CA ASP A 72 6.24 -6.45 8.14
C ASP A 72 4.97 -6.33 7.30
N HIS A 73 3.94 -5.65 7.83
CA HIS A 73 2.71 -5.41 7.09
C HIS A 73 2.93 -4.48 5.89
N ALA A 74 3.83 -3.50 5.97
CA ALA A 74 4.22 -2.71 4.80
C ALA A 74 4.84 -3.58 3.71
N GLN A 75 5.70 -4.54 4.10
CA GLN A 75 6.31 -5.49 3.18
C GLN A 75 5.28 -6.46 2.55
N GLU A 76 4.28 -6.90 3.32
CA GLU A 76 3.14 -7.67 2.81
C GLU A 76 2.37 -6.89 1.74
N ILE A 77 2.06 -5.61 1.98
CA ILE A 77 1.37 -4.73 1.01
C ILE A 77 2.20 -4.59 -0.27
N ILE A 78 3.50 -4.30 -0.15
CA ILE A 78 4.42 -4.18 -1.30
C ILE A 78 4.42 -5.47 -2.11
N THR A 79 4.48 -6.61 -1.42
CA THR A 79 4.49 -7.94 -2.06
C THR A 79 3.18 -8.20 -2.79
N ALA A 80 2.03 -7.90 -2.17
CA ALA A 80 0.72 -8.05 -2.79
C ALA A 80 0.58 -7.19 -4.06
N VAL A 81 1.05 -5.93 -4.03
CA VAL A 81 1.03 -5.06 -5.21
C VAL A 81 1.93 -5.60 -6.31
N ARG A 82 3.13 -6.12 -6.00
CA ARG A 82 4.04 -6.73 -6.99
C ARG A 82 3.43 -7.94 -7.73
N GLN A 83 2.46 -8.63 -7.13
CA GLN A 83 1.77 -9.77 -7.78
C GLN A 83 0.70 -9.34 -8.79
N VAL A 84 0.34 -8.05 -8.83
CA VAL A 84 -0.64 -7.56 -9.81
C VAL A 84 -0.01 -7.59 -11.21
N GLN A 85 -0.59 -8.38 -12.12
CA GLN A 85 -0.10 -8.43 -13.50
C GLN A 85 -0.28 -7.08 -14.20
N GLY A 86 0.72 -6.69 -14.99
CA GLY A 86 0.68 -5.44 -15.77
C GLY A 86 1.01 -4.19 -14.96
N ILE A 87 1.63 -4.33 -13.78
CA ILE A 87 2.23 -3.21 -13.06
C ILE A 87 3.71 -3.48 -12.76
N ARG A 88 4.44 -2.42 -12.44
CA ARG A 88 5.80 -2.48 -11.91
C ARG A 88 5.97 -1.42 -10.83
N ILE A 89 6.42 -1.82 -9.65
CA ILE A 89 6.86 -0.85 -8.63
C ILE A 89 8.24 -0.34 -9.04
N VAL A 90 8.35 0.98 -9.24
CA VAL A 90 9.58 1.69 -9.62
C VAL A 90 10.39 2.05 -8.39
N ASN A 91 9.72 2.53 -7.34
CA ASN A 91 10.34 2.93 -6.09
C ASN A 91 9.38 2.72 -4.92
N VAL A 92 9.92 2.52 -3.72
CA VAL A 92 9.17 2.60 -2.46
C VAL A 92 9.94 3.52 -1.54
N SER A 93 9.28 4.55 -1.04
CA SER A 93 9.81 5.45 -0.01
C SER A 93 8.95 5.33 1.24
N ASP A 94 9.54 5.45 2.42
CA ASP A 94 8.77 5.72 3.62
C ASP A 94 8.70 7.24 3.86
N ARG A 95 7.67 7.68 4.60
CA ARG A 95 7.51 9.10 4.95
C ARG A 95 8.48 9.54 6.07
N THR A 96 9.19 8.61 6.70
CA THR A 96 10.14 8.90 7.78
C THR A 96 11.53 9.32 7.27
N PHE A 97 11.86 9.08 6.01
CA PHE A 97 13.14 9.45 5.38
C PHE A 97 13.01 10.57 4.33
N LEU A 98 12.40 11.69 4.73
CA LEU A 98 12.65 12.99 4.09
C LEU A 98 13.48 13.86 5.05
N LYS A 99 14.78 13.57 5.10
CA LYS A 99 15.83 14.49 5.57
C LYS A 99 17.00 14.45 4.60
#